data_AF-A0A8H5XQI4-F1
#
_entry.id   AF-A0A8H5XQI4-F1
#
_cell.length_a   1.000
_cell.length_b   1.000
_cell.length_c   1.000
_cell.angle_alpha   90.00
_cell.angle_beta   90.00
_cell.angle_gamma   90.00
#
_symmetry.space_group_name_H-M   'P 1'
#
loop_
_entity.id
_entity.type
_entity.pdbx_description
1 polymer ?
#
loop_
_entity_poly.entity_id
_entity_poly.type
_entity_poly.pdbx_seq_one_letter_code
_entity_poly.pdbx_strand_id
1 'polypeptide(L)'
;MTSSPVHSDTKTQTPFVSISSNNCQVHGQSETPHLDRLLQNRPKTELQGLADGVDSLTHGDQCAKCAVQAAVTIVTDFLQEFYTAKKTGKISKEDKKALKSEVKGLVKGGCQGSEERDQGPVNGISGLMAAPLM
;
A
#
# COMPACT_ATOMS: atom_id res chain seq x y z
N MET A 1 17.12 -44.48 40.46
CA MET A 1 17.72 -43.49 39.55
C MET A 1 16.76 -43.32 38.39
N THR A 2 15.95 -42.27 38.43
CA THR A 2 14.94 -41.91 37.43
C THR A 2 15.57 -41.01 36.37
N SER A 3 15.34 -41.29 35.09
CA SER A 3 15.64 -40.33 34.01
C SER A 3 14.51 -40.42 32.98
N SER A 4 13.67 -39.39 33.02
CA SER A 4 12.58 -39.11 32.10
C SER A 4 13.08 -38.32 30.87
N PRO A 5 12.29 -38.23 29.79
CA PRO A 5 12.74 -37.81 28.46
C PRO A 5 12.74 -36.28 28.27
N VAL A 6 13.68 -35.81 27.45
CA VAL A 6 13.80 -34.41 27.00
C VAL A 6 12.67 -34.09 26.01
N HIS A 7 11.80 -33.16 26.40
CA HIS A 7 10.90 -32.46 25.49
C HIS A 7 11.65 -31.28 24.86
N SER A 8 11.75 -31.27 23.53
CA SER A 8 12.26 -30.13 22.76
C SER A 8 11.10 -29.18 22.44
N ASP A 9 10.99 -28.09 23.19
CA ASP A 9 10.16 -26.94 22.85
C ASP A 9 10.68 -26.29 21.55
N THR A 10 10.08 -26.64 20.42
CA THR A 10 10.21 -25.86 19.19
C THR A 10 9.30 -24.65 19.34
N LYS A 11 9.85 -23.57 19.90
CA LYS A 11 9.22 -22.24 19.89
C LYS A 11 9.12 -21.77 18.45
N THR A 12 7.96 -21.98 17.84
CA THR A 12 7.55 -21.38 16.56
C THR A 12 7.71 -19.87 16.68
N GLN A 13 8.83 -19.37 16.17
CA GLN A 13 9.08 -17.95 16.01
C GLN A 13 8.20 -17.50 14.86
N THR A 14 7.07 -16.88 15.19
CA THR A 14 6.29 -16.08 14.25
C THR A 14 7.27 -15.11 13.58
N PRO A 15 7.40 -15.11 12.24
CA PRO A 15 8.28 -14.18 11.58
C PRO A 15 7.77 -12.78 11.89
N PHE A 16 8.50 -12.09 12.77
CA PHE A 16 8.32 -10.67 12.97
C PHE A 16 8.84 -10.03 11.69
N VAL A 17 7.91 -9.76 10.77
CA VAL A 17 8.23 -9.07 9.53
C VAL A 17 8.70 -7.68 9.92
N SER A 18 10.03 -7.48 9.88
CA SER A 18 10.64 -6.18 10.17
C SER A 18 10.04 -5.14 9.23
N ILE A 19 9.54 -4.09 9.85
CA ILE A 19 8.78 -3.01 9.22
C ILE A 19 9.78 -2.14 8.46
N SER A 20 9.84 -2.28 7.13
CA SER A 20 10.32 -1.19 6.30
C SER A 20 9.15 -0.24 6.08
N SER A 21 9.22 0.96 6.65
CA SER A 21 8.32 2.05 6.30
C SER A 21 8.58 2.41 4.85
N ASN A 22 7.86 1.78 3.93
CA ASN A 22 7.93 2.08 2.49
C ASN A 22 7.36 3.49 2.28
N ASN A 23 8.23 4.48 2.41
CA ASN A 23 7.91 5.86 2.09
C ASN A 23 7.87 5.97 0.57
N CYS A 24 6.72 6.34 0.04
CA CYS A 24 6.62 6.76 -1.34
C CYS A 24 7.46 8.02 -1.51
N GLN A 25 8.34 8.06 -2.50
CA GLN A 25 9.16 9.25 -2.74
C GLN A 25 8.32 10.47 -3.15
N VAL A 26 7.11 10.25 -3.67
CA VAL A 26 6.15 11.29 -4.07
C VAL A 26 5.22 11.68 -2.93
N HIS A 27 4.71 10.71 -2.16
CA HIS A 27 3.65 10.94 -1.17
C HIS A 27 4.11 10.80 0.29
N GLY A 28 5.39 10.49 0.53
CA GLY A 28 5.92 10.23 1.86
C GLY A 28 5.33 8.95 2.47
N GLN A 29 5.02 9.01 3.77
CA GLN A 29 4.44 7.87 4.49
C GLN A 29 2.99 7.64 4.04
N SER A 30 2.63 6.37 3.79
CA SER A 30 1.26 6.01 3.44
C SER A 30 0.27 6.45 4.54
N GLU A 31 -0.83 7.10 4.14
CA GLU A 31 -1.96 7.42 5.02
C GLU A 31 -2.72 6.17 5.47
N THR A 32 -2.47 5.04 4.79
CA THR A 32 -3.08 3.73 5.10
C THR A 32 -2.02 2.63 5.17
N PRO A 33 -1.13 2.67 6.18
CA PRO A 33 0.02 1.77 6.25
C PRO A 33 -0.34 0.29 6.37
N HIS A 34 -1.48 -0.07 6.98
CA HIS A 34 -1.88 -1.48 7.08
C HIS A 34 -2.46 -2.00 5.76
N LEU A 35 -3.22 -1.18 5.03
CA LEU A 35 -3.66 -1.50 3.68
C LEU A 35 -2.49 -1.62 2.70
N ASP A 36 -1.55 -0.67 2.72
CA ASP A 36 -0.37 -0.68 1.86
C ASP A 36 0.47 -1.97 2.05
N ARG A 37 0.69 -2.38 3.30
CA ARG A 37 1.38 -3.63 3.63
C ARG A 37 0.66 -4.87 3.07
N LEU A 38 -0.66 -4.90 3.14
CA LEU A 38 -1.44 -6.02 2.60
C LEU A 38 -1.30 -6.11 1.07
N LEU A 39 -1.30 -4.97 0.39
CA LEU A 39 -1.13 -4.89 -1.05
C LEU A 39 0.29 -5.27 -1.49
N GLN A 40 1.31 -4.83 -0.75
CA GLN A 40 2.71 -5.18 -1.04
C GLN A 40 3.03 -6.66 -0.83
N ASN A 41 2.26 -7.37 0.01
CA ASN A 41 2.42 -8.81 0.22
C ASN A 41 1.74 -9.65 -0.85
N ARG A 42 1.15 -9.06 -1.90
CA ARG A 42 0.52 -9.81 -2.98
C ARG A 42 1.56 -10.53 -3.86
N PRO A 43 1.17 -11.66 -4.47
CA PRO A 43 1.96 -12.27 -5.52
C PRO A 43 2.27 -11.26 -6.63
N LYS A 44 3.55 -11.17 -7.03
CA LYS A 44 3.99 -10.27 -8.11
C LYS A 44 3.23 -10.50 -9.42
N THR A 45 2.82 -11.74 -9.69
CA THR A 45 2.04 -12.12 -10.88
C THR A 45 0.68 -11.43 -10.93
N GLU A 46 0.02 -11.25 -9.80
CA GLU A 46 -1.28 -10.57 -9.74
C GLU A 46 -1.12 -9.06 -9.88
N LEU A 47 -0.09 -8.49 -9.24
CA LEU A 47 0.23 -7.06 -9.40
C LEU A 47 0.60 -6.74 -10.85
N GLN A 48 1.33 -7.64 -11.51
CA GLN A 48 1.64 -7.52 -12.93
C GLN A 48 0.38 -7.61 -13.78
N GLY A 49 -0.49 -8.59 -13.55
CA GLY A 49 -1.74 -8.71 -14.30
C GLY A 49 -2.66 -7.50 -14.16
N LEU A 50 -2.66 -6.86 -12.98
CA LEU A 50 -3.38 -5.61 -12.77
C LEU A 50 -2.74 -4.46 -13.57
N ALA A 51 -1.41 -4.34 -13.55
CA ALA A 51 -0.69 -3.35 -14.33
C ALA A 51 -0.94 -3.52 -15.83
N ASP A 52 -0.84 -4.75 -16.34
CA ASP A 52 -1.09 -5.08 -17.76
C ASP A 52 -2.53 -4.75 -18.16
N GLY A 53 -3.50 -5.05 -17.30
CA GLY A 53 -4.91 -4.70 -17.52
C GLY A 53 -5.12 -3.19 -17.65
N VAL A 54 -4.51 -2.39 -16.78
CA VAL A 54 -4.58 -0.92 -16.81
C VAL A 54 -3.82 -0.37 -18.02
N ASP A 55 -2.64 -0.90 -18.31
CA ASP A 55 -1.80 -0.48 -19.43
C ASP A 55 -2.53 -0.72 -20.77
N SER A 56 -3.18 -1.87 -20.91
CA SER A 56 -3.94 -2.17 -22.13
C SER A 56 -5.14 -1.25 -22.36
N LEU A 57 -5.69 -0.62 -21.32
CA LEU A 57 -6.74 0.41 -21.49
C LEU A 57 -6.19 1.67 -22.16
N THR A 58 -4.89 1.93 -21.98
CA THR A 58 -4.20 3.09 -22.53
C THR A 58 -3.69 2.82 -23.94
N HIS A 59 -3.17 1.62 -24.18
CA HIS A 59 -2.52 1.25 -25.45
C HIS A 59 -3.46 0.55 -26.46
N GLY A 60 -4.62 0.04 -26.00
CA GLY A 60 -5.63 -0.56 -26.88
C GLY A 60 -5.31 -1.99 -27.35
N ASP A 61 -4.36 -2.67 -26.69
CA ASP A 61 -3.96 -4.05 -27.02
C ASP A 61 -5.09 -5.08 -26.80
N GLN A 62 -6.08 -4.72 -25.98
CA GLN A 62 -7.30 -5.48 -25.79
C GLN A 62 -8.51 -4.55 -25.74
N CYS A 63 -9.72 -5.09 -25.97
CA CYS A 63 -10.91 -4.28 -25.85
C CYS A 63 -11.13 -3.86 -24.38
N ALA A 64 -11.67 -2.66 -24.17
CA ALA A 64 -11.86 -2.09 -22.83
C ALA A 64 -12.63 -3.02 -21.88
N LYS A 65 -13.60 -3.78 -22.40
CA LYS A 65 -14.34 -4.77 -21.61
C LYS A 65 -13.43 -5.85 -21.04
N CYS A 66 -12.54 -6.43 -21.86
CA CYS A 66 -11.63 -7.49 -21.42
C CYS A 66 -10.59 -6.97 -20.43
N ALA A 67 -10.03 -5.78 -20.68
CA ALA A 67 -9.09 -5.14 -19.76
C ALA A 67 -9.71 -4.86 -18.39
N VAL A 68 -10.89 -4.23 -18.36
CA VAL A 68 -11.62 -3.97 -17.11
C VAL A 68 -11.98 -5.28 -16.42
N GLN A 69 -12.44 -6.29 -17.16
CA GLN A 69 -12.79 -7.58 -16.57
C GLN A 69 -11.56 -8.25 -15.92
N ALA A 70 -10.40 -8.25 -16.58
CA ALA A 70 -9.17 -8.80 -16.02
C ALA A 70 -8.75 -8.09 -14.72
N ALA A 71 -8.74 -6.75 -14.73
CA ALA A 71 -8.40 -5.95 -13.55
C ALA A 71 -9.40 -6.18 -12.40
N VAL A 72 -10.69 -6.18 -12.70
CA VAL A 72 -11.76 -6.37 -11.69
C VAL A 72 -11.70 -7.77 -11.07
N THR A 73 -11.40 -8.82 -11.86
CA THR A 73 -11.23 -10.17 -11.33
C THR A 73 -10.13 -10.21 -10.28
N ILE A 74 -8.95 -9.67 -10.59
CA ILE A 74 -7.80 -9.64 -9.66
C ILE A 74 -8.16 -8.87 -8.37
N VAL A 75 -8.80 -7.72 -8.50
CA VAL A 75 -9.22 -6.91 -7.33
C VAL A 75 -10.26 -7.65 -6.49
N THR A 76 -11.21 -8.32 -7.13
CA THR A 76 -12.29 -9.05 -6.44
C THR A 76 -11.74 -10.27 -5.69
N ASP A 77 -10.83 -11.01 -6.31
CA ASP A 77 -10.17 -12.16 -5.69
C ASP A 77 -9.39 -11.74 -4.44
N PHE A 78 -8.66 -10.61 -4.52
CA PHE A 78 -8.01 -10.02 -3.34
C PHE A 78 -8.99 -9.70 -2.22
N LEU A 79 -10.12 -9.04 -2.54
CA LEU A 79 -11.13 -8.71 -1.54
C LEU A 79 -11.71 -9.97 -0.89
N GLN A 80 -11.99 -11.00 -1.67
CA GLN A 80 -12.52 -12.27 -1.17
C GLN A 80 -11.53 -12.97 -0.23
N GLU A 81 -10.26 -13.04 -0.61
CA GLU A 81 -9.20 -13.56 0.25
C GLU A 81 -9.07 -12.77 1.55
N PHE A 82 -9.09 -11.44 1.45
CA PHE A 82 -9.04 -10.55 2.60
C PHE A 82 -10.21 -10.78 3.56
N TYR A 83 -11.45 -10.84 3.05
CA TYR A 83 -12.63 -11.13 3.86
C TYR A 83 -12.56 -12.51 4.51
N THR A 84 -12.02 -13.50 3.80
CA THR A 84 -11.81 -14.85 4.33
C THR A 84 -10.79 -14.85 5.45
N ALA A 85 -9.62 -14.25 5.25
CA ALA A 85 -8.57 -14.11 6.26
C ALA A 85 -9.07 -13.36 7.51
N LYS A 86 -9.94 -12.36 7.31
CA LYS A 86 -10.61 -11.64 8.39
C LYS A 86 -11.52 -12.57 9.21
N LYS A 87 -12.33 -13.40 8.54
CA LYS A 87 -13.26 -14.35 9.18
C LYS A 87 -12.53 -15.48 9.89
N THR A 88 -11.47 -16.04 9.28
CA THR A 88 -10.73 -17.20 9.83
C THR A 88 -9.72 -16.83 10.91
N GLY A 89 -9.64 -15.55 11.32
CA GLY A 89 -8.70 -15.12 12.36
C GLY A 89 -7.24 -15.02 11.92
N LYS A 90 -6.94 -15.16 10.61
CA LYS A 90 -5.58 -15.00 10.07
C LYS A 90 -5.05 -13.56 10.17
N ILE A 91 -5.96 -12.60 10.32
CA ILE A 91 -5.63 -11.19 10.61
C ILE A 91 -5.83 -10.95 12.12
N SER A 92 -4.80 -10.37 12.77
CA SER A 92 -4.85 -10.04 14.20
C SER A 92 -5.97 -9.06 14.53
N LYS A 93 -6.38 -9.02 15.80
CA LYS A 93 -7.41 -8.10 16.29
C LYS A 93 -6.97 -6.63 16.15
N GLU A 94 -5.68 -6.36 16.38
CA GLU A 94 -5.08 -5.03 16.25
C GLU A 94 -5.10 -4.58 14.79
N ASP A 95 -4.61 -5.43 13.88
CA ASP A 95 -4.64 -5.17 12.43
C ASP A 95 -6.08 -4.96 11.93
N LYS A 96 -7.04 -5.78 12.36
CA LYS A 96 -8.46 -5.60 12.01
C LYS A 96 -9.01 -4.25 12.45
N LYS A 97 -8.64 -3.78 13.65
CA LYS A 97 -9.06 -2.49 14.17
C LYS A 97 -8.42 -1.35 13.36
N ALA A 98 -7.12 -1.44 13.10
CA ALA A 98 -6.37 -0.48 12.32
C ALA A 98 -6.90 -0.35 10.88
N LEU A 99 -7.10 -1.47 10.19
CA LEU A 99 -7.69 -1.50 8.85
C LEU A 99 -9.09 -0.90 8.82
N LYS A 100 -9.92 -1.18 9.82
CA LYS A 100 -11.26 -0.58 9.90
C LYS A 100 -11.19 0.94 10.09
N SER A 101 -10.25 1.45 10.89
CA SER A 101 -10.06 2.89 11.03
C SER A 101 -9.50 3.53 9.76
N GLU A 102 -8.54 2.89 9.09
CA GLU A 102 -7.97 3.38 7.83
C GLU A 102 -9.04 3.45 6.73
N VAL A 103 -9.82 2.38 6.53
CA VAL A 103 -10.92 2.37 5.55
C VAL A 103 -11.97 3.43 5.89
N LYS A 104 -12.32 3.60 7.18
CA LYS A 104 -13.25 4.66 7.59
C LYS A 104 -12.67 6.05 7.34
N GLY A 105 -11.35 6.21 7.50
CA GLY A 105 -10.59 7.41 7.17
C GLY A 105 -10.67 7.72 5.68
N LEU A 106 -10.45 6.73 4.81
CA LEU A 106 -10.56 6.88 3.36
C LEU A 106 -11.97 7.29 2.91
N VAL A 107 -13.01 6.66 3.46
CA VAL A 107 -14.41 6.99 3.11
C VAL A 107 -14.78 8.41 3.56
N LYS A 108 -14.18 8.90 4.65
CA LYS A 108 -14.43 10.25 5.16
C LYS A 108 -13.54 11.31 4.50
N GLY A 109 -12.32 10.96 4.12
CA GLY A 109 -11.33 11.81 3.46
C GLY A 109 -11.51 11.90 1.94
N GLY A 110 -12.18 10.93 1.31
CA GLY A 110 -12.57 10.98 -0.11
C GLY A 110 -13.53 12.13 -0.45
N CYS A 111 -14.12 12.79 0.55
CA CYS A 111 -14.89 14.03 0.41
C CYS A 111 -14.08 15.31 0.72
N GLN A 112 -12.80 15.20 1.10
CA GLN A 112 -11.92 16.33 1.46
C GLN A 112 -10.55 16.29 0.73
N GLY A 113 -10.38 15.44 -0.28
CA GLY A 113 -9.13 15.29 -1.02
C GLY A 113 -9.02 16.23 -2.21
N SER A 114 -8.75 17.51 -1.97
CA SER A 114 -7.95 18.42 -2.82
C SER A 114 -7.72 19.73 -2.06
N GLU A 115 -7.25 19.69 -0.81
CA GLU A 115 -6.74 20.92 -0.19
C GLU A 115 -5.30 21.13 -0.71
N GLU A 116 -5.27 21.85 -1.83
CA GLU A 116 -4.16 22.61 -2.38
C GLU A 116 -3.24 23.12 -1.26
N ARG A 117 -2.05 22.50 -1.11
CA ARG A 117 -0.95 23.15 -0.41
C ARG A 117 -0.26 24.09 -1.38
N ASP A 118 -0.82 25.29 -1.40
CA ASP A 118 -0.16 26.59 -1.49
C ASP A 118 1.37 26.50 -1.55
N GLN A 119 1.87 26.86 -2.73
CA GLN A 119 3.27 27.10 -3.00
C GLN A 119 3.68 28.36 -2.23
N GLY A 120 4.23 28.20 -1.02
CA GLY A 120 4.74 29.31 -0.23
C GLY A 120 5.79 30.14 -1.00
N PRO A 121 5.83 31.47 -0.80
CA PRO A 121 6.59 32.39 -1.64
C PRO A 121 8.09 32.25 -1.41
N VAL A 122 8.84 32.04 -2.49
CA VAL A 122 10.29 32.21 -2.51
C VAL A 122 10.62 33.69 -2.32
N ASN A 123 11.05 34.07 -1.12
CA ASN A 123 11.57 35.41 -0.86
C ASN A 123 12.88 35.34 -0.07
N GLY A 124 13.89 36.03 -0.60
CA GLY A 124 15.23 36.19 -0.04
C GLY A 124 16.26 35.37 -0.82
N ILE A 125 17.25 35.95 -1.51
CA ILE A 125 18.04 37.09 -1.10
C ILE A 125 18.74 37.78 -2.28
N SER A 126 18.89 39.09 -2.11
CA SER A 126 19.69 40.05 -2.85
C SER A 126 21.03 39.54 -3.38
N GLY A 127 21.33 39.92 -4.63
CA GLY A 127 22.63 39.73 -5.27
C GLY A 127 22.82 40.73 -6.41
N LEU A 128 22.70 42.01 -6.08
CA LEU A 128 23.19 43.14 -6.86
C LEU A 128 24.70 42.95 -7.14
N MET A 129 25.11 42.79 -8.39
CA MET A 129 26.39 43.31 -8.90
C MET A 129 26.25 43.62 -10.40
N ALA A 130 26.56 44.87 -10.72
CA ALA A 130 26.52 45.45 -12.04
C ALA A 130 27.82 45.24 -12.83
N ALA A 131 27.71 45.48 -14.16
CA ALA A 131 28.71 45.95 -15.12
C ALA A 131 29.57 44.90 -15.89
N PRO A 132 30.20 45.26 -17.04
CA PRO A 132 29.85 46.26 -18.06
C PRO A 132 29.89 45.71 -19.52
N LEU A 133 29.50 46.60 -20.45
CA LEU A 133 29.67 46.58 -21.91
C LEU A 133 30.92 45.87 -22.47
N MET A 134 30.72 45.12 -23.56
CA MET A 134 31.46 45.25 -24.82
C MET A 134 30.54 44.92 -26.00
#